data_AF-A0A2M6WCT5-F1
#
_entry.id   AF-A0A2M6WCT5-F1
#
_cell.length_a   1.000
_cell.length_b   1.000
_cell.length_c   1.000
_cell.angle_alpha   90.00
_cell.angle_beta   90.00
_cell.angle_gamma   90.00
#
_symmetry.space_group_name_H-M   'P 1'
#
loop_
_entity.id
_entity.type
_entity.pdbx_description
1 polymer ?
#
loop_
_entity_poly.entity_id
_entity_poly.type
_entity_poly.pdbx_seq_one_letter_code
_entity_poly.pdbx_strand_id
1 'polypeptide(L)'
;MAIIIFLIINIISFIYIALDKSRSIKNNDRTPEGVLFFLAICFGALGIWLGMYAFRHKIRKWYFVLGVPIILIQNILTVWLIIELINKNLTI
;
A
#
# COMPACT_ATOMS: atom_id res chain seq x y z
N MET A 1 4.25 14.22 13.07
CA MET A 1 3.12 13.32 13.37
C MET A 1 2.67 12.52 12.16
N ALA A 2 2.31 13.16 11.03
CA ALA A 2 1.77 12.47 9.83
C ALA A 2 2.68 11.39 9.23
N ILE A 3 4.00 11.62 9.18
CA ILE A 3 4.97 10.66 8.60
C ILE A 3 5.01 9.35 9.40
N ILE A 4 4.87 9.41 10.73
CA ILE A 4 4.87 8.22 11.60
C ILE A 4 3.64 7.36 11.34
N ILE A 5 2.47 7.99 11.21
CA ILE A 5 1.21 7.30 10.88
C ILE A 5 1.32 6.60 9.52
N PHE A 6 1.91 7.28 8.53
CA PHE A 6 2.15 6.72 7.20
C PHE A 6 3.11 5.51 7.25
N LEU A 7 4.15 5.57 8.07
CA LEU A 7 5.07 4.44 8.27
C LEU A 7 4.35 3.22 8.88
N ILE A 8 3.53 3.45 9.92
CA ILE A 8 2.78 2.39 10.61
C ILE A 8 1.82 1.71 9.63
N ILE A 9 1.07 2.49 8.83
CA ILE A 9 0.14 1.95 7.84
C ILE A 9 0.86 1.08 6.80
N ASN A 10 2.04 1.50 6.34
CA ASN A 10 2.83 0.70 5.40
C ASN A 10 3.35 -0.59 6.02
N ILE A 11 3.79 -0.58 7.28
CA ILE A 11 4.22 -1.77 8.00
C ILE A 11 3.05 -2.75 8.17
N ILE A 12 1.87 -2.27 8.58
CA ILE A 12 0.66 -3.09 8.71
C ILE A 12 0.30 -3.73 7.36
N SER A 13 0.35 -2.94 6.29
CA SER A 13 0.03 -3.38 4.94
C SER A 13 1.01 -4.43 4.42
N PHE A 14 2.30 -4.30 4.75
CA PHE A 14 3.33 -5.31 4.46
C PHE A 14 3.09 -6.62 5.21
N ILE A 15 2.78 -6.55 6.51
CA ILE A 15 2.46 -7.72 7.34
C ILE A 15 1.21 -8.41 6.79
N TYR A 16 0.23 -7.65 6.29
CA TYR A 16 -0.99 -8.22 5.72
C TYR A 16 -0.70 -9.13 4.52
N ILE A 17 0.26 -8.77 3.66
CA ILE A 17 0.71 -9.65 2.56
C ILE A 17 1.47 -10.87 3.08
N ALA A 18 2.31 -10.69 4.10
CA ALA A 18 3.02 -11.81 4.72
C ALA A 18 2.03 -12.85 5.28
N LEU A 19 0.96 -12.37 5.95
CA LEU A 19 -0.13 -13.19 6.45
C LEU A 19 -0.93 -13.85 5.33
N ASP A 20 -1.18 -13.13 4.23
CA ASP A 20 -1.85 -13.69 3.04
C ASP A 20 -1.06 -14.87 2.45
N LYS A 21 0.27 -14.75 2.35
CA LYS A 21 1.15 -15.85 1.91
C LYS A 21 1.04 -17.06 2.84
N SER A 22 1.06 -16.83 4.16
CA SER A 22 0.96 -17.90 5.17
C SER A 22 -0.39 -18.63 5.07
N ARG A 23 -1.48 -17.89 4.79
CA ARG A 23 -2.82 -18.47 4.57
C ARG A 23 -2.90 -19.27 3.28
N SER A 24 -2.27 -18.80 2.20
CA SER A 24 -2.15 -19.55 0.93
C SER A 24 -1.38 -20.86 1.07
N ILE A 25 -0.40 -20.94 1.98
CA ILE A 25 0.37 -22.18 2.23
C ILE A 25 -0.45 -23.17 3.05
N LYS A 26 -1.28 -22.70 3.97
CA LYS A 26 -2.17 -23.54 4.80
C LYS A 26 -3.46 -24.00 4.08
N ASN A 27 -3.56 -23.81 2.76
CA ASN A 27 -4.72 -24.16 1.95
C ASN A 27 -6.04 -23.50 2.44
N ASN A 28 -5.91 -22.39 3.16
CA ASN A 28 -7.04 -21.66 3.73
C ASN A 28 -7.59 -20.65 2.70
N ASP A 29 -8.79 -20.12 2.93
CA ASP A 29 -9.48 -19.22 2.01
C ASP A 29 -8.58 -18.10 1.46
N ARG A 30 -8.57 -17.98 0.12
CA ARG A 30 -7.83 -16.92 -0.58
C ARG A 30 -8.40 -15.58 -0.16
N THR A 31 -7.56 -14.67 0.33
CA THR A 31 -8.04 -13.33 0.67
C THR A 31 -8.59 -12.62 -0.58
N PRO A 32 -9.73 -11.93 -0.46
CA PRO A 32 -10.30 -11.17 -1.55
C PRO A 32 -9.32 -10.09 -1.98
N GLU A 33 -9.03 -10.05 -3.28
CA GLU A 33 -8.15 -9.09 -3.92
C GLU A 33 -8.56 -7.63 -3.60
N GLY A 34 -9.86 -7.38 -3.39
CA GLY A 34 -10.40 -6.07 -3.02
C GLY A 34 -9.91 -5.50 -1.68
N VAL A 35 -9.59 -6.34 -0.69
CA VAL A 35 -9.11 -5.86 0.62
C VAL A 35 -7.72 -5.24 0.50
N LEU A 36 -6.85 -5.86 -0.29
CA LEU A 36 -5.53 -5.32 -0.60
C LEU A 36 -5.63 -3.99 -1.35
N PHE A 37 -6.53 -3.89 -2.34
CA PHE A 37 -6.76 -2.62 -3.03
C PHE A 37 -7.26 -1.53 -2.07
N PHE A 38 -8.17 -1.88 -1.16
CA PHE A 38 -8.66 -0.95 -0.13
C PHE A 38 -7.53 -0.46 0.79
N LEU A 39 -6.68 -1.37 1.29
CA LEU A 39 -5.50 -0.99 2.08
C LEU A 39 -4.51 -0.12 1.29
N ALA A 40 -4.33 -0.40 -0.01
CA ALA A 40 -3.46 0.41 -0.87
C ALA A 40 -3.97 1.85 -1.00
N ILE A 41 -5.29 2.02 -1.14
CA ILE A 41 -5.94 3.34 -1.22
C ILE A 41 -5.82 4.08 0.12
N CYS A 42 -5.90 3.38 1.25
CA CYS A 42 -5.68 3.95 2.58
C CYS A 42 -4.20 4.22 2.92
N PHE A 43 -3.39 4.69 1.96
CA PHE A 43 -1.96 4.98 2.12
C PHE A 43 -1.04 3.77 2.39
N GLY A 44 -1.54 2.54 2.25
CA GLY A 44 -0.78 1.29 2.40
C GLY A 44 -0.11 0.78 1.12
N ALA A 45 -0.16 1.54 0.02
CA ALA A 45 0.30 1.09 -1.29
C ALA A 45 1.78 0.71 -1.31
N LEU A 46 2.65 1.47 -0.61
CA LEU A 46 4.08 1.17 -0.53
C LEU A 46 4.34 -0.18 0.16
N GLY A 47 3.68 -0.43 1.29
CA GLY A 47 3.78 -1.67 2.04
C GLY A 47 3.26 -2.90 1.27
N ILE A 48 2.15 -2.73 0.55
CA ILE A 48 1.60 -3.78 -0.33
C ILE A 48 2.54 -4.06 -1.49
N TRP A 49 3.04 -3.01 -2.15
CA TRP A 49 3.92 -3.18 -3.29
C TRP A 49 5.22 -3.90 -2.88
N LEU A 50 5.85 -3.47 -1.78
CA LEU A 50 7.02 -4.14 -1.22
C LEU A 50 6.71 -5.58 -0.80
N GLY A 51 5.56 -5.81 -0.15
CA GLY A 51 5.14 -7.15 0.26
C GLY A 51 4.97 -8.09 -0.93
N MET A 52 4.35 -7.64 -2.02
CA MET A 52 4.17 -8.45 -3.23
C MET A 52 5.50 -8.91 -3.81
N TYR A 53 6.47 -7.99 -3.93
CA TYR A 53 7.81 -8.30 -4.44
C TYR A 53 8.62 -9.18 -3.49
N ALA A 54 8.62 -8.87 -2.19
CA ALA A 54 9.35 -9.65 -1.18
C ALA A 54 8.85 -11.09 -1.08
N PHE A 55 7.54 -11.28 -1.10
CA PHE A 55 6.93 -12.59 -0.95
C PHE A 55 6.74 -13.33 -2.28
N ARG A 56 6.99 -12.66 -3.42
CA ARG A 56 6.66 -13.09 -4.78
C ARG A 56 5.23 -13.62 -4.92
N HIS A 57 4.32 -13.07 -4.11
CA HIS A 57 2.94 -13.51 -4.03
C HIS A 57 2.06 -12.57 -4.88
N LYS A 58 1.17 -13.14 -5.70
CA LYS A 58 0.26 -12.41 -6.60
C LYS A 58 0.92 -11.48 -7.65
N ILE A 59 2.20 -11.70 -8.01
CA ILE A 59 2.90 -10.98 -9.10
C ILE A 59 2.39 -11.34 -10.51
N ARG A 60 1.78 -12.51 -10.71
CA ARG A 60 1.25 -12.94 -12.02
C ARG A 60 -0.03 -12.22 -12.45
N LYS A 61 -0.65 -11.43 -11.56
CA LYS A 61 -1.93 -10.78 -11.80
C LYS A 61 -1.67 -9.35 -12.29
N TRP A 62 -1.86 -9.13 -13.59
CA TRP A 62 -1.55 -7.88 -14.27
C TRP A 62 -2.20 -6.64 -13.62
N TYR A 63 -3.46 -6.77 -13.21
CA TYR A 63 -4.18 -5.68 -12.54
C TYR A 63 -3.59 -5.33 -11.17
N PHE A 64 -2.92 -6.26 -10.49
CA PHE A 64 -2.19 -5.97 -9.25
C PHE A 64 -0.86 -5.28 -9.52
N VAL A 65 -0.14 -5.74 -10.54
CA VAL A 65 1.15 -5.18 -10.96
C VAL A 65 0.98 -3.75 -11.49
N LEU A 66 -0.12 -3.42 -12.16
CA LEU A 66 -0.41 -2.06 -12.63
C LEU A 66 -1.21 -1.24 -11.61
N GLY A 67 -2.19 -1.83 -10.95
CA GLY A 67 -3.10 -1.10 -10.05
C GLY A 67 -2.41 -0.58 -8.80
N VAL A 68 -1.54 -1.38 -8.16
CA VAL A 68 -0.83 -0.95 -6.96
C VAL A 68 0.13 0.22 -7.22
N PRO A 69 0.98 0.24 -8.27
CA PRO A 69 1.81 1.40 -8.55
C PRO A 69 1.01 2.63 -9.00
N ILE A 70 -0.15 2.47 -9.65
CA ILE A 70 -1.04 3.61 -9.92
C ILE A 70 -1.50 4.26 -8.61
N ILE A 71 -1.94 3.44 -7.64
CA ILE A 71 -2.36 3.93 -6.32
C ILE A 71 -1.17 4.49 -5.54
N LEU A 72 0.03 3.94 -5.73
CA LEU A 72 1.27 4.47 -5.17
C LEU A 72 1.52 5.91 -5.65
N ILE A 73 1.40 6.14 -6.96
CA ILE A 73 1.56 7.47 -7.57
C ILE A 73 0.52 8.43 -7.02
N GLN A 74 -0.74 8.01 -6.90
CA GLN A 74 -1.80 8.82 -6.28
C GLN A 74 -1.44 9.21 -4.84
N ASN A 75 -0.92 8.28 -4.03
CA ASN A 75 -0.51 8.55 -2.65
C ASN A 75 0.64 9.55 -2.60
N ILE A 76 1.65 9.42 -3.47
CA ILE A 76 2.78 10.34 -3.56
C ILE A 76 2.32 11.75 -3.95
N LEU A 77 1.47 11.88 -4.97
CA LEU A 77 0.87 13.15 -5.39
C LEU A 77 0.07 13.80 -4.26
N THR A 78 -0.71 13.02 -3.52
CA THR A 78 -1.52 13.52 -2.39
C THR A 78 -0.62 14.07 -1.27
N VAL A 79 0.46 13.35 -0.92
CA VAL A 79 1.43 13.81 0.07
C VAL A 79 2.15 15.09 -0.40
N TRP A 80 2.56 15.14 -1.66
CA TRP A 80 3.22 16.31 -2.24
C TRP A 80 2.32 17.55 -2.21
N LEU A 81 1.05 17.41 -2.60
CA LEU A 81 0.07 18.50 -2.56
C LEU A 81 -0.19 19.00 -1.13
N ILE A 82 -0.23 18.10 -0.14
CA ILE A 82 -0.36 18.49 1.28
C ILE A 82 0.85 19.30 1.74
N ILE A 83 2.07 18.89 1.37
CA ILE A 83 3.30 19.62 1.71
C ILE A 83 3.29 21.01 1.07
N GLU A 84 2.89 21.11 -0.20
CA GLU A 84 2.82 22.38 -0.90
C GLU A 84 1.78 23.33 -0.29
N LEU A 85 0.60 22.81 0.09
CA LEU A 85 -0.43 23.58 0.81
C LEU A 85 0.07 24.09 2.17
N ILE A 86 0.79 23.25 2.93
CA ILE A 86 1.37 23.64 4.22
C ILE A 86 2.43 24.74 4.03
N ASN A 87 3.32 24.58 3.05
CA ASN A 87 4.37 25.57 2.76
C ASN A 87 3.78 26.93 2.33
N LYS A 88 2.70 26.89 1.53
CA LYS A 88 2.01 28.10 1.06
C LYS A 88 1.28 28.85 2.19
N ASN A 89 0.74 28.12 3.17
CA ASN A 89 0.14 28.71 4.37
C ASN A 89 1.17 29.29 5.36
N LEU A 90 2.42 28.84 5.32
CA LEU A 90 3.51 29.36 6.17
C LEU A 90 4.23 30.58 5.56
N THR A 91 3.95 30.91 4.30
CA THR A 91 4.55 32.05 3.58
C THR A 91 3.63 33.27 3.50
N ILE A 92 2.43 33.20 4.09
CA ILE A 92 1.49 34.32 4.29
C ILE A 92 1.54 34.73 5.76
#